data_AF-A0A183B0K5-F1
#
_entry.id   AF-A0A183B0K5-F1
#
_cell.length_a   1.000
_cell.length_b   1.000
_cell.length_c   1.000
_cell.angle_alpha   90.00
_cell.angle_beta   90.00
_cell.angle_gamma   90.00
#
_symmetry.space_group_name_H-M   'P 1'
#
loop_
_entity.id
_entity.type
_entity.pdbx_description
1 polymer ?
#
loop_
_entity_poly.entity_id
_entity_poly.type
_entity_poly.pdbx_seq_one_letter_code
_entity_poly.pdbx_strand_id
1 'polypeptide(L)'
;LLTLEGRFIGRGGEGCRYEDGIMRRFSVQSGPIRVWHISEFMRTELSASSHGQFHQGDTYVIRWPFKVIYVGLRDIPSRASDASREQCVYFFWHGSQSKITEKGASAVMTIELDEERCPQIRVTEGKEPPAFCRLFDGRMAVHMGRRLMNSTSSPTVIPNTPRVRLFLVRGEVPSEGYLLEVPAQLSSLRSQGVFLALQYGNGNENGSHLSGSMLQKAWIWCGLVASETCKRVARYIMDRLKDR
;
A
#
# COMPACT_ATOMS: atom_id res chain seq x y z
N LEU A 1 -2.96 -6.05 -15.64
CA LEU A 1 -1.65 -5.38 -15.54
C LEU A 1 -1.85 -3.90 -15.83
N LEU A 2 -1.10 -3.02 -15.17
CA LEU A 2 -1.31 -1.58 -15.24
C LEU A 2 -0.84 -1.01 -16.59
N THR A 3 -1.71 -0.24 -17.24
CA THR A 3 -1.41 0.54 -18.46
C THR A 3 -1.97 1.94 -18.26
N LEU A 4 -1.17 2.97 -18.52
CA LEU A 4 -1.53 4.38 -18.36
C LEU A 4 -1.30 5.12 -19.67
N GLU A 5 -2.34 5.71 -20.24
CA GLU A 5 -2.24 6.51 -21.48
C GLU A 5 -1.50 5.78 -22.61
N GLY A 6 -1.75 4.48 -22.76
CA GLY A 6 -1.09 3.63 -23.76
C GLY A 6 0.31 3.11 -23.37
N ARG A 7 0.88 3.56 -22.23
CA ARG A 7 2.16 3.07 -21.71
C ARG A 7 1.95 1.90 -20.76
N PHE A 8 2.58 0.77 -21.08
CA PHE A 8 2.51 -0.43 -20.26
C PHE A 8 3.48 -0.35 -19.08
N ILE A 9 2.94 -0.39 -17.87
CA ILE A 9 3.71 -0.36 -16.59
C ILE A 9 3.76 -1.76 -15.97
N GLY A 10 2.86 -2.65 -16.39
CA GLY A 10 2.86 -4.03 -15.99
C GLY A 10 2.52 -4.17 -14.51
N ARG A 11 3.48 -4.67 -13.74
CA ARG A 11 3.39 -4.81 -12.28
C ARG A 11 4.07 -3.65 -11.54
N GLY A 12 4.61 -2.64 -12.22
CA GLY A 12 5.30 -1.51 -11.57
C GLY A 12 6.73 -1.81 -11.12
N GLY A 13 7.38 -2.80 -11.73
CA GLY A 13 8.78 -3.15 -11.52
C GLY A 13 9.43 -3.53 -12.85
N GLU A 14 10.29 -4.54 -12.86
CA GLU A 14 10.83 -5.09 -14.09
C GLU A 14 9.81 -5.96 -14.84
N GLY A 15 9.88 -5.94 -16.17
CA GLY A 15 9.00 -6.72 -17.01
C GLY A 15 9.51 -6.85 -18.44
N CYS A 16 8.83 -7.69 -19.21
CA CYS A 16 9.01 -7.80 -20.65
C CYS A 16 7.66 -7.57 -21.33
N ARG A 17 7.68 -6.88 -22.47
CA ARG A 17 6.49 -6.63 -23.29
C ARG A 17 6.81 -7.02 -24.73
N TYR A 18 5.90 -7.75 -25.36
CA TYR A 18 5.97 -8.04 -26.77
C TYR A 18 5.33 -6.88 -27.55
N GLU A 19 6.10 -6.21 -28.40
CA GLU A 19 5.66 -5.07 -29.20
C GLU A 19 6.39 -5.08 -30.55
N ASP A 20 5.65 -4.93 -31.65
CA ASP A 20 6.17 -4.96 -33.03
C ASP A 20 6.96 -6.23 -33.38
N GLY A 21 6.59 -7.38 -32.82
CA GLY A 21 7.31 -8.64 -33.06
C GLY A 21 8.60 -8.80 -32.23
N ILE A 22 8.91 -7.86 -31.35
CA ILE A 22 10.15 -7.84 -30.55
C ILE A 22 9.79 -7.86 -29.06
N MET A 23 10.47 -8.71 -28.30
CA MET A 23 10.37 -8.71 -26.83
C MET A 23 11.25 -7.59 -26.26
N ARG A 24 10.63 -6.56 -25.67
CA ARG A 24 11.32 -5.43 -25.05
C ARG A 24 11.30 -5.57 -23.53
N ARG A 25 12.48 -5.53 -22.90
CA ARG A 25 12.61 -5.47 -21.44
C ARG A 25 12.46 -4.02 -20.97
N PHE A 26 11.77 -3.83 -19.86
CA PHE A 26 11.64 -2.53 -19.22
C PHE A 26 11.71 -2.65 -17.70
N SER A 27 12.01 -1.55 -17.03
CA SER A 27 11.91 -1.39 -15.59
C SER A 27 11.19 -0.10 -15.24
N VAL A 28 10.40 -0.13 -14.17
CA VAL A 28 9.71 1.04 -13.65
C VAL A 28 10.47 1.52 -12.41
N GLN A 29 11.02 2.72 -12.49
CA GLN A 29 11.65 3.39 -11.36
C GLN A 29 10.61 4.28 -10.67
N SER A 30 10.33 3.97 -9.40
CA SER A 30 9.41 4.77 -8.57
C SER A 30 10.15 5.92 -7.91
N GLY A 31 9.57 7.12 -7.98
CA GLY A 31 9.95 8.25 -7.14
C GLY A 31 9.26 8.20 -5.76
N PRO A 32 9.49 9.22 -4.91
CA PRO A 32 8.87 9.30 -3.59
C PRO A 32 7.36 9.50 -3.70
N ILE A 33 6.60 8.57 -3.15
CA ILE A 33 5.13 8.67 -3.10
C ILE A 33 4.69 9.68 -2.05
N ARG A 34 3.52 10.30 -2.27
CA ARG A 34 2.80 11.10 -1.27
C ARG A 34 1.44 10.47 -1.03
N VAL A 35 0.98 10.47 0.21
CA VAL A 35 -0.28 9.84 0.60
C VAL A 35 -1.10 10.81 1.44
N TRP A 36 -2.37 10.98 1.07
CA TRP A 36 -3.33 11.77 1.82
C TRP A 36 -4.45 10.87 2.33
N HIS A 37 -4.85 11.09 3.58
CA HIS A 37 -6.11 10.60 4.12
C HIS A 37 -7.21 11.63 3.82
N ILE A 38 -8.35 11.14 3.34
CA ILE A 38 -9.48 11.97 2.94
C ILE A 38 -10.62 11.79 3.94
N SER A 39 -11.09 12.91 4.48
CA SER A 39 -12.33 12.99 5.25
C SER A 39 -13.35 13.86 4.50
N GLU A 40 -14.59 13.91 5.00
CA GLU A 40 -15.68 14.66 4.35
C GLU A 40 -15.37 16.15 4.18
N PHE A 41 -14.54 16.73 5.06
CA PHE A 41 -14.31 18.18 5.12
C PHE A 41 -12.88 18.60 4.86
N MET A 42 -11.92 17.67 4.85
CA MET A 42 -10.51 18.00 4.69
C MET A 42 -9.68 16.82 4.15
N ARG A 43 -8.49 17.14 3.65
CA ARG A 43 -7.43 16.18 3.35
C ARG A 43 -6.24 16.42 4.26
N THR A 44 -5.64 15.33 4.74
CA THR A 44 -4.44 15.39 5.59
C THR A 44 -3.35 14.56 4.95
N GLU A 45 -2.21 15.18 4.68
CA GLU A 45 -1.03 14.44 4.21
C GLU A 45 -0.46 13.58 5.35
N LEU A 46 -0.17 12.32 5.03
CA LEU A 46 0.34 11.35 5.99
C LEU A 46 1.87 11.39 6.02
N SER A 47 2.44 11.08 7.20
CA SER A 47 3.87 10.86 7.34
C SER A 47 4.32 9.63 6.54
N ALA A 48 5.57 9.63 6.08
CA ALA A 48 6.17 8.47 5.40
C ALA A 48 6.08 7.17 6.22
N SER A 49 6.16 7.27 7.56
CA SER A 49 5.97 6.12 8.48
C SER A 49 4.56 5.52 8.43
N SER A 50 3.57 6.32 8.04
CA SER A 50 2.17 5.89 7.88
C SER A 50 1.84 5.39 6.47
N HIS A 51 2.75 5.53 5.50
CA HIS A 51 2.52 5.03 4.15
C HIS A 51 2.28 3.52 4.17
N GLY A 52 1.30 3.08 3.38
CA GLY A 52 0.85 1.69 3.32
C GLY A 52 -0.09 1.27 4.44
N GLN A 53 -0.42 2.12 5.41
CA GLN A 53 -1.36 1.79 6.49
C GLN A 53 -2.76 2.33 6.17
N PHE A 54 -3.57 1.50 5.53
CA PHE A 54 -4.93 1.80 5.09
C PHE A 54 -5.96 1.29 6.10
N HIS A 55 -7.16 1.87 6.10
CA HIS A 55 -8.26 1.44 6.97
C HIS A 55 -9.51 1.25 6.12
N GLN A 56 -10.20 0.12 6.31
CA GLN A 56 -11.38 -0.26 5.52
C GLN A 56 -12.50 0.79 5.55
N GLY A 57 -12.57 1.59 6.62
CA GLY A 57 -13.58 2.64 6.80
C GLY A 57 -13.17 4.01 6.28
N ASP A 58 -12.05 4.13 5.55
CA ASP A 58 -11.52 5.41 5.08
C ASP A 58 -11.15 5.43 3.59
N THR A 59 -10.92 6.63 3.08
CA THR A 59 -10.50 6.89 1.70
C THR A 59 -9.14 7.57 1.68
N TYR A 60 -8.30 7.21 0.72
CA TYR A 60 -6.94 7.72 0.58
C TYR A 60 -6.64 8.10 -0.87
N VAL A 61 -5.80 9.12 -1.04
CA VAL A 61 -5.24 9.51 -2.33
C VAL A 61 -3.74 9.27 -2.29
N ILE A 62 -3.19 8.62 -3.31
CA ILE A 62 -1.75 8.33 -3.41
C ILE A 62 -1.25 8.92 -4.72
N ARG A 63 -0.26 9.82 -4.64
CA ARG A 63 0.49 10.29 -5.81
C ARG A 63 1.72 9.42 -5.99
N TRP A 64 1.83 8.76 -7.15
CA TRP A 64 2.99 7.95 -7.51
C TRP A 64 3.72 8.55 -8.71
N PRO A 65 4.84 9.26 -8.48
CA PRO A 65 5.76 9.61 -9.55
C PRO A 65 6.59 8.39 -9.96
N PHE A 66 6.80 8.20 -11.27
CA PHE A 66 7.56 7.08 -11.81
C PHE A 66 8.19 7.41 -13.17
N LYS A 67 9.15 6.57 -13.57
CA LYS A 67 9.79 6.60 -14.88
C LYS A 67 9.91 5.19 -15.43
N VAL A 68 9.56 4.99 -16.70
CA VAL A 68 9.75 3.70 -17.38
C VAL A 68 11.07 3.75 -18.15
N ILE A 69 11.94 2.77 -17.92
CA ILE A 69 13.25 2.64 -18.57
C ILE A 69 13.24 1.36 -19.39
N TYR A 70 13.51 1.46 -20.69
CA TYR A 70 13.66 0.30 -21.57
C TYR A 70 15.12 -0.15 -21.64
N VAL A 71 15.36 -1.44 -21.43
CA VAL A 71 16.71 -2.03 -21.42
C VAL A 71 16.99 -2.65 -22.78
N GLY A 72 18.06 -2.23 -23.46
CA GLY A 72 18.56 -2.88 -24.68
C GLY A 72 18.60 -2.03 -25.96
N LEU A 73 18.25 -0.74 -25.92
CA LEU A 73 18.38 0.17 -27.06
C LEU A 73 19.53 1.15 -26.78
N ARG A 74 20.77 0.77 -27.15
CA ARG A 74 21.88 1.75 -27.21
C ARG A 74 21.90 2.53 -28.53
N ASP A 75 21.28 2.07 -29.61
CA ASP A 75 21.54 2.66 -30.94
C ASP A 75 20.32 2.78 -31.87
N ILE A 76 19.14 3.12 -31.36
CA ILE A 76 18.06 3.63 -32.23
C ILE A 76 17.68 5.02 -31.74
N PRO A 77 17.78 6.07 -32.57
CA PRO A 77 17.25 7.40 -32.24
C PRO A 77 15.71 7.34 -32.31
N SER A 78 15.09 6.60 -31.40
CA SER A 78 13.65 6.63 -31.22
C SER A 78 13.31 7.93 -30.51
N ARG A 79 12.81 8.93 -31.25
CA ARG A 79 12.15 10.16 -30.75
C ARG A 79 12.48 10.46 -29.29
N ALA A 80 13.74 10.84 -29.05
CA ALA A 80 14.42 10.75 -27.76
C ALA A 80 13.89 11.70 -26.66
N SER A 81 12.72 12.30 -26.85
CA SER A 81 12.07 13.19 -25.88
C SER A 81 11.09 12.48 -24.95
N ASP A 82 10.69 11.23 -25.23
CA ASP A 82 9.51 10.62 -24.56
C ASP A 82 9.83 9.38 -23.69
N ALA A 83 11.00 8.77 -23.88
CA ALA A 83 11.43 7.53 -23.22
C ALA A 83 11.99 7.72 -21.80
N SER A 84 11.97 8.94 -21.26
CA SER A 84 12.60 9.21 -19.96
C SER A 84 11.97 10.33 -19.13
N ARG A 85 10.80 10.82 -19.54
CA ARG A 85 10.10 11.87 -18.79
C ARG A 85 9.54 11.28 -17.51
N GLU A 86 9.72 11.99 -16.40
CA GLU A 86 9.04 11.66 -15.15
C GLU A 86 7.54 11.78 -15.37
N GLN A 87 6.82 10.73 -14.99
CA GLN A 87 5.37 10.63 -15.09
C GLN A 87 4.80 10.50 -13.68
N CYS A 88 3.50 10.70 -13.56
CA CYS A 88 2.83 10.51 -12.30
C CYS A 88 1.42 9.93 -12.52
N VAL A 89 0.90 9.25 -11.51
CA VAL A 89 -0.47 8.75 -11.45
C VAL A 89 -1.02 8.96 -10.05
N TYR A 90 -2.30 9.30 -9.97
CA TYR A 90 -3.03 9.35 -8.71
C TYR A 90 -3.89 8.11 -8.54
N PHE A 91 -3.71 7.39 -7.43
CA PHE A 91 -4.59 6.31 -7.01
C PHE A 91 -5.58 6.80 -5.96
N PHE A 92 -6.84 6.44 -6.12
CA PHE A 92 -7.91 6.66 -5.16
C PHE A 92 -8.22 5.34 -4.49
N TRP A 93 -7.62 5.10 -3.34
CA TRP A 93 -7.90 3.88 -2.59
C TRP A 93 -9.17 4.06 -1.76
N HIS A 94 -10.17 3.21 -2.02
CA HIS A 94 -11.48 3.23 -1.40
C HIS A 94 -11.64 2.02 -0.49
N GLY A 95 -11.73 2.28 0.81
CA GLY A 95 -12.10 1.28 1.78
C GLY A 95 -13.50 0.71 1.53
N SER A 96 -13.66 -0.56 1.84
CA SER A 96 -14.92 -1.30 1.69
C SER A 96 -16.06 -0.68 2.52
N GLN A 97 -15.73 -0.08 3.65
CA GLN A 97 -16.64 0.57 4.60
C GLN A 97 -16.55 2.10 4.60
N SER A 98 -15.77 2.71 3.70
CA SER A 98 -15.65 4.17 3.64
C SER A 98 -16.90 4.83 3.06
N LYS A 99 -17.18 6.07 3.51
CA LYS A 99 -18.42 6.77 3.17
C LYS A 99 -18.45 7.18 1.69
N ILE A 100 -19.65 7.21 1.11
CA ILE A 100 -19.86 7.65 -0.28
C ILE A 100 -19.42 9.11 -0.45
N THR A 101 -19.69 9.96 0.54
CA THR A 101 -19.27 11.36 0.61
C THR A 101 -17.75 11.50 0.51
N GLU A 102 -16.99 10.69 1.25
CA GLU A 102 -15.52 10.68 1.21
C GLU A 102 -14.98 10.18 -0.13
N LYS A 103 -15.62 9.17 -0.72
CA LYS A 103 -15.27 8.67 -2.06
C LYS A 103 -15.48 9.77 -3.11
N GLY A 104 -16.59 10.52 -3.04
CA GLY A 104 -16.85 11.67 -3.90
C GLY A 104 -15.87 12.82 -3.68
N ALA A 105 -15.61 13.18 -2.42
CA ALA A 105 -14.67 14.22 -2.04
C ALA A 105 -13.25 13.92 -2.55
N SER A 106 -12.82 12.65 -2.49
CA SER A 106 -11.49 12.26 -2.97
C SER A 106 -11.25 12.62 -4.44
N ALA A 107 -12.27 12.46 -5.29
CA ALA A 107 -12.21 12.81 -6.72
C ALA A 107 -12.03 14.32 -6.91
N VAL A 108 -12.82 15.13 -6.20
CA VAL A 108 -12.74 16.60 -6.27
C VAL A 108 -11.40 17.10 -5.75
N MET A 109 -10.98 16.64 -4.57
CA MET A 109 -9.72 17.05 -3.94
C MET A 109 -8.49 16.67 -4.78
N THR A 110 -8.58 15.64 -5.62
CA THR A 110 -7.47 15.29 -6.49
C THR A 110 -7.36 16.23 -7.68
N ILE A 111 -8.47 16.76 -8.22
CA ILE A 111 -8.42 17.83 -9.23
C ILE A 111 -7.64 19.04 -8.67
N GLU A 112 -7.83 19.35 -7.39
CA GLU A 112 -7.11 20.43 -6.71
C GLU A 112 -5.63 20.09 -6.41
N LEU A 113 -5.28 18.81 -6.24
CA LEU A 113 -3.89 18.36 -6.03
C LEU A 113 -3.12 18.18 -7.33
N ASP A 114 -3.83 17.99 -8.43
CA ASP A 114 -3.29 17.53 -9.70
C ASP A 114 -3.07 18.70 -10.66
N GLU A 115 -2.10 19.55 -10.31
CA GLU A 115 -1.62 20.64 -11.18
C GLU A 115 -1.10 20.09 -12.53
N GLU A 116 -0.59 18.86 -12.52
CA GLU A 116 0.04 18.19 -13.66
C GLU A 116 -0.96 17.46 -14.58
N ARG A 117 -2.24 17.35 -14.18
CA ARG A 117 -3.30 16.59 -14.88
C ARG A 117 -2.91 15.14 -15.17
N CYS A 118 -2.33 14.47 -14.18
CA CYS A 118 -1.91 13.08 -14.25
C CYS A 118 -3.10 12.11 -14.38
N PRO A 119 -2.88 10.90 -14.93
CA PRO A 119 -3.87 9.85 -14.91
C PRO A 119 -4.39 9.51 -13.51
N GLN A 120 -5.67 9.19 -13.44
CA GLN A 120 -6.41 8.95 -12.20
C GLN A 120 -6.98 7.53 -12.20
N ILE A 121 -6.66 6.74 -11.18
CA ILE A 121 -7.08 5.33 -11.07
C ILE A 121 -7.79 5.09 -9.75
N ARG A 122 -9.05 4.65 -9.84
CA ARG A 122 -9.76 4.11 -8.69
C ARG A 122 -9.23 2.72 -8.30
N VAL A 123 -8.86 2.57 -7.04
CA VAL A 123 -8.43 1.33 -6.41
C VAL A 123 -9.43 0.97 -5.31
N THR A 124 -10.13 -0.15 -5.44
CA THR A 124 -11.07 -0.59 -4.41
C THR A 124 -10.39 -1.62 -3.51
N GLU A 125 -10.66 -1.58 -2.20
CA GLU A 125 -10.17 -2.58 -1.26
C GLU A 125 -10.39 -4.02 -1.78
N GLY A 126 -9.33 -4.83 -1.74
CA GLY A 126 -9.33 -6.22 -2.21
C GLY A 126 -9.19 -6.37 -3.73
N LYS A 127 -9.11 -5.27 -4.47
CA LYS A 127 -8.89 -5.24 -5.93
C LYS A 127 -7.68 -4.39 -6.30
N GLU A 128 -6.71 -4.31 -5.41
CA GLU A 128 -5.48 -3.54 -5.62
C GLU A 128 -4.63 -4.12 -6.77
N PRO A 129 -4.24 -3.31 -7.77
CA PRO A 129 -3.33 -3.77 -8.80
C PRO A 129 -1.96 -4.13 -8.21
N PRO A 130 -1.23 -5.12 -8.78
CA PRO A 130 0.13 -5.46 -8.36
C PRO A 130 1.09 -4.27 -8.26
N ALA A 131 0.96 -3.30 -9.18
CA ALA A 131 1.75 -2.07 -9.18
C ALA A 131 1.48 -1.20 -7.96
N PHE A 132 0.24 -1.14 -7.48
CA PHE A 132 -0.13 -0.41 -6.28
C PHE A 132 0.46 -1.05 -5.03
N CYS A 133 0.31 -2.37 -4.87
CA CYS A 133 0.85 -3.06 -3.69
C CYS A 133 2.38 -2.95 -3.62
N ARG A 134 3.06 -3.01 -4.78
CA ARG A 134 4.52 -2.86 -4.88
C ARG A 134 5.04 -1.53 -4.34
N LEU A 135 4.25 -0.45 -4.36
CA LEU A 135 4.68 0.86 -3.86
C LEU A 135 5.10 0.83 -2.39
N PHE A 136 4.55 -0.11 -1.62
CA PHE A 136 4.78 -0.24 -0.20
C PHE A 136 5.80 -1.32 0.14
N ASP A 137 6.25 -2.10 -0.85
CA ASP A 137 7.32 -3.09 -0.73
C ASP A 137 7.14 -4.03 0.47
N GLY A 138 5.99 -4.71 0.53
CA GLY A 138 5.61 -5.60 1.63
C GLY A 138 5.07 -4.90 2.88
N ARG A 139 5.05 -3.56 2.95
CA ARG A 139 4.61 -2.79 4.14
C ARG A 139 3.17 -2.28 4.07
N MET A 140 2.42 -2.74 3.08
CA MET A 140 0.99 -2.43 3.01
C MET A 140 0.20 -3.28 4.02
N ALA A 141 -0.66 -2.63 4.79
CA ALA A 141 -1.64 -3.25 5.67
C ALA A 141 -2.98 -2.54 5.53
N VAL A 142 -4.06 -3.32 5.46
CA VAL A 142 -5.43 -2.82 5.53
C VAL A 142 -5.99 -3.20 6.89
N HIS A 143 -6.34 -2.19 7.67
CA HIS A 143 -6.84 -2.31 9.02
C HIS A 143 -8.36 -2.32 9.04
N MET A 144 -8.92 -3.02 10.02
CA MET A 144 -10.33 -2.93 10.35
C MET A 144 -10.65 -1.58 10.99
N GLY A 145 -11.89 -1.12 10.80
CA GLY A 145 -12.37 0.16 11.33
C GLY A 145 -11.84 1.37 10.56
N ARG A 146 -11.63 2.46 11.30
CA ARG A 146 -11.21 3.77 10.78
C ARG A 146 -9.93 4.23 11.44
N ARG A 147 -9.17 5.04 10.73
CA ARG A 147 -7.99 5.73 11.25
C ARG A 147 -8.44 6.74 12.28
N LEU A 148 -7.78 6.73 13.44
CA LEU A 148 -7.98 7.74 14.45
C LEU A 148 -7.25 9.01 14.00
N MET A 149 -8.00 10.09 13.81
CA MET A 149 -7.39 11.42 13.74
C MET A 149 -6.93 11.77 15.16
N ASN A 150 -5.67 12.16 15.28
CA ASN A 150 -5.11 12.79 16.47
C ASN A 150 -5.79 14.15 16.68
N SER A 151 -6.98 14.15 17.28
CA SER A 151 -7.48 15.35 17.95
C SER A 151 -6.44 15.76 19.00
N THR A 152 -6.10 17.04 19.01
CA THR A 152 -5.15 17.74 19.88
C THR A 152 -5.55 17.77 21.36
N SER A 153 -6.15 16.70 21.87
CA SER A 153 -6.49 16.54 23.28
C SER A 153 -6.29 15.09 23.71
N SER A 154 -5.07 14.82 24.21
CA SER A 154 -4.66 13.59 24.89
C SER A 154 -4.57 12.33 24.00
N PRO A 155 -3.49 11.53 24.11
CA PRO A 155 -3.49 10.17 23.58
C PRO A 155 -4.45 9.35 24.44
N THR A 156 -5.74 9.48 24.19
CA THR A 156 -6.72 8.53 24.69
C THR A 156 -6.43 7.22 23.99
N VAL A 157 -5.58 6.43 24.64
CA VAL A 157 -5.55 4.98 24.54
C VAL A 157 -7.00 4.55 24.34
N ILE A 158 -7.34 4.03 23.15
CA ILE A 158 -8.63 3.35 23.04
C ILE A 158 -8.51 2.19 24.02
N PRO A 159 -9.33 2.12 25.08
CA PRO A 159 -9.19 1.11 26.13
C PRO A 159 -9.48 -0.32 25.64
N ASN A 160 -9.66 -0.49 24.32
CA ASN A 160 -10.12 -1.71 23.69
C ASN A 160 -9.42 -2.02 22.35
N THR A 161 -8.30 -1.38 22.02
CA THR A 161 -7.47 -1.90 20.93
C THR A 161 -6.81 -3.18 21.43
N PRO A 162 -7.10 -4.35 20.83
CA PRO A 162 -6.57 -5.60 21.32
C PRO A 162 -5.05 -5.52 21.22
N ARG A 163 -4.38 -5.87 22.32
CA ARG A 163 -2.91 -5.89 22.41
C ARG A 163 -2.28 -6.71 21.28
N VAL A 164 -3.02 -7.69 20.76
CA VAL A 164 -2.64 -8.52 19.61
C VAL A 164 -3.63 -8.27 18.48
N ARG A 165 -3.10 -7.91 17.31
CA ARG A 165 -3.85 -7.79 16.05
C ARG A 165 -3.49 -8.96 15.15
N LEU A 166 -4.48 -9.53 14.47
CA LEU A 166 -4.30 -10.68 13.59
C LEU A 166 -4.45 -10.22 12.13
N PHE A 167 -3.52 -10.63 11.28
CA PHE A 167 -3.50 -10.26 9.87
C PHE A 167 -3.39 -11.50 9.00
N LEU A 168 -4.19 -11.56 7.94
CA LEU A 168 -4.03 -12.52 6.84
C LEU A 168 -3.00 -11.98 5.85
N VAL A 169 -2.02 -12.80 5.49
CA VAL A 169 -1.05 -12.49 4.43
C VAL A 169 -1.68 -12.72 3.07
N ARG A 170 -1.55 -11.73 2.19
CA ARG A 170 -1.97 -11.79 0.79
C ARG A 170 -0.80 -11.51 -0.14
N GLY A 171 -0.91 -12.01 -1.36
CA GLY A 171 0.08 -11.84 -2.43
C GLY A 171 0.89 -13.10 -2.71
N GLU A 172 1.49 -13.14 -3.90
CA GLU A 172 2.35 -14.24 -4.39
C GLU A 172 3.79 -13.79 -4.60
N VAL A 173 3.98 -12.49 -4.85
CA VAL A 173 5.29 -11.85 -5.04
C VAL A 173 5.62 -11.07 -3.77
N PRO A 174 6.81 -11.27 -3.15
CA PRO A 174 7.16 -10.66 -1.88
C PRO A 174 6.97 -9.14 -1.81
N SER A 175 7.47 -8.39 -2.80
CA SER A 175 7.35 -6.92 -2.85
C SER A 175 5.91 -6.42 -2.96
N GLU A 176 4.98 -7.27 -3.42
CA GLU A 176 3.57 -6.95 -3.61
C GLU A 176 2.69 -7.54 -2.50
N GLY A 177 3.31 -8.25 -1.56
CA GLY A 177 2.63 -8.81 -0.42
C GLY A 177 2.04 -7.72 0.48
N TYR A 178 0.90 -8.02 1.08
CA TYR A 178 0.25 -7.10 2.00
C TYR A 178 -0.54 -7.84 3.07
N LEU A 179 -0.88 -7.13 4.12
CA LEU A 179 -1.61 -7.64 5.27
C LEU A 179 -3.06 -7.17 5.24
N LEU A 180 -3.99 -8.07 5.53
CA LEU A 180 -5.39 -7.77 5.76
C LEU A 180 -5.73 -8.09 7.22
N GLU A 181 -6.12 -7.08 8.01
CA GLU A 181 -6.54 -7.32 9.37
C GLU A 181 -7.82 -8.14 9.43
N VAL A 182 -7.85 -9.11 10.33
CA VAL A 182 -9.00 -9.96 10.62
C VAL A 182 -9.25 -9.99 12.12
N PRO A 183 -10.47 -10.34 12.57
CA PRO A 183 -10.74 -10.51 14.00
C PRO A 183 -9.75 -11.50 14.63
N ALA A 184 -9.16 -11.13 15.77
CA ALA A 184 -8.17 -11.93 16.50
C ALA A 184 -8.81 -13.10 17.25
N GLN A 185 -9.36 -14.06 16.49
CA GLN A 185 -10.07 -15.24 16.97
C GLN A 185 -9.68 -16.46 16.12
N LEU A 186 -9.69 -17.65 16.72
CA LEU A 186 -9.27 -18.89 16.05
C LEU A 186 -10.14 -19.22 14.81
N SER A 187 -11.41 -18.81 14.84
CA SER A 187 -12.36 -18.88 13.73
C SER A 187 -11.94 -18.07 12.49
N SER A 188 -10.96 -17.17 12.59
CA SER A 188 -10.39 -16.45 11.44
C SER A 188 -9.33 -17.27 10.70
N LEU A 189 -8.68 -18.24 11.37
CA LEU A 189 -7.61 -19.04 10.80
C LEU A 189 -8.13 -20.00 9.74
N ARG A 190 -7.32 -20.29 8.72
CA ARG A 190 -7.67 -21.18 7.60
C ARG A 190 -6.49 -22.07 7.27
N SER A 191 -6.73 -23.36 6.99
CA SER A 191 -5.68 -24.35 6.71
C SER A 191 -4.77 -24.00 5.53
N GLN A 192 -5.25 -23.19 4.58
CA GLN A 192 -4.49 -22.74 3.41
C GLN A 192 -3.85 -21.34 3.60
N GLY A 193 -4.20 -20.63 4.68
CA GLY A 193 -3.74 -19.26 4.91
C GLY A 193 -2.47 -19.17 5.73
N VAL A 194 -1.75 -18.06 5.59
CA VAL A 194 -0.67 -17.66 6.51
C VAL A 194 -1.10 -16.38 7.21
N PHE A 195 -0.92 -16.33 8.52
CA PHE A 195 -1.40 -15.24 9.36
C PHE A 195 -0.26 -14.68 10.20
N LEU A 196 -0.25 -13.37 10.42
CA LEU A 196 0.64 -12.68 11.33
C LEU A 196 -0.15 -12.21 12.55
N ALA A 197 0.27 -12.63 13.73
CA ALA A 197 -0.19 -12.04 14.98
C ALA A 197 0.85 -11.01 15.42
N LEU A 198 0.46 -9.74 15.54
CA LEU A 198 1.32 -8.64 15.92
C LEU A 198 0.88 -8.11 17.28
N GLN A 199 1.78 -8.15 18.26
CA GLN A 199 1.58 -7.56 19.57
C GLN A 199 2.27 -6.21 19.64
N TYR A 200 1.50 -5.18 19.97
CA TYR A 200 2.04 -3.84 20.17
C TYR A 200 2.12 -3.51 21.67
N GLY A 201 3.14 -2.73 22.03
CA GLY A 201 3.37 -2.29 23.40
C GLY A 201 2.47 -1.12 23.78
N ASN A 202 2.11 -1.07 25.06
CA ASN A 202 1.65 0.19 25.66
C ASN A 202 2.87 1.11 25.73
N GLY A 203 2.79 2.31 25.14
CA GLY A 203 3.76 3.36 25.45
C GLY A 203 3.74 3.57 26.96
N ASN A 204 4.89 3.49 27.61
CA ASN A 204 4.98 3.71 29.06
C ASN A 204 4.37 5.07 29.41
N GLU A 205 3.59 5.12 30.49
CA GLU A 205 3.01 6.34 31.09
C GLU A 205 4.07 7.32 31.66
N ASN A 206 5.35 7.13 31.34
CA ASN A 206 6.44 7.97 31.80
C ASN A 206 6.87 8.94 30.69
N GLY A 207 6.10 10.02 30.53
CA GLY A 207 6.63 11.36 30.28
C GLY A 207 7.43 11.65 29.00
N SER A 208 7.43 10.81 27.97
CA SER A 208 7.97 11.19 26.66
C SER A 208 6.87 11.18 25.59
N HIS A 209 6.39 12.38 25.26
CA HIS A 209 5.64 12.63 24.03
C HIS A 209 6.47 12.07 22.86
N LEU A 210 5.84 11.30 21.98
CA LEU A 210 6.39 10.64 20.77
C LEU A 210 6.76 9.15 20.95
N SER A 211 5.79 8.28 21.23
CA SER A 211 5.94 6.88 20.85
C SER A 211 4.61 6.33 20.34
N GLY A 212 4.51 6.18 19.01
CA GLY A 212 3.50 5.32 18.42
C GLY A 212 3.67 3.91 18.97
N SER A 213 2.59 3.16 19.09
CA SER A 213 2.60 1.81 19.67
C SER A 213 3.67 0.94 18.97
N MET A 214 4.77 0.66 19.66
CA MET A 214 5.92 -0.06 19.12
C MET A 214 5.57 -1.55 19.03
N LEU A 215 5.91 -2.19 17.91
CA LEU A 215 5.77 -3.64 17.76
C LEU A 215 6.69 -4.34 18.77
N GLN A 216 6.12 -5.10 19.70
CA GLN A 216 6.89 -5.83 20.72
C GLN A 216 7.20 -7.25 20.28
N LYS A 217 6.19 -7.95 19.76
CA LYS A 217 6.31 -9.36 19.35
C LYS A 217 5.50 -9.59 18.08
N ALA A 218 5.99 -10.50 17.25
CA ALA A 218 5.32 -10.92 16.05
C ALA A 218 5.43 -12.44 15.91
N TRP A 219 4.32 -13.09 15.53
CA TRP A 219 4.27 -14.52 15.27
C TRP A 219 3.72 -14.76 13.87
N ILE A 220 4.25 -15.78 13.21
CA ILE A 220 3.68 -16.31 11.96
C ILE A 220 2.97 -17.61 12.29
N TRP A 221 1.69 -17.68 11.99
CA TRP A 221 0.94 -18.92 11.95
C TRP A 221 0.82 -19.37 10.49
N CYS A 222 1.22 -20.62 10.23
CA CYS A 222 1.12 -21.23 8.90
C CYS A 222 0.06 -22.32 8.94
N GLY A 223 -0.95 -22.20 8.08
CA GLY A 223 -1.90 -23.28 7.88
C GLY A 223 -1.22 -24.54 7.32
N LEU A 224 -1.77 -25.70 7.65
CA LEU A 224 -1.23 -27.01 7.27
C LEU A 224 -0.98 -27.14 5.76
N VAL A 225 -1.85 -26.55 4.95
CA VAL A 225 -1.84 -26.63 3.47
C VAL A 225 -1.46 -25.28 2.85
N ALA A 226 -0.86 -24.37 3.64
CA ALA A 226 -0.42 -23.08 3.12
C ALA A 226 0.73 -23.25 2.12
N SER A 227 0.61 -22.58 0.96
CA SER A 227 1.61 -22.66 -0.10
C SER A 227 2.95 -22.07 0.34
N GLU A 228 4.05 -22.63 -0.19
CA GLU A 228 5.39 -22.10 0.12
C GLU A 228 5.57 -20.67 -0.41
N THR A 229 4.88 -20.32 -1.49
CA THR A 229 4.80 -18.95 -2.01
C THR A 229 4.23 -17.98 -0.95
N CYS A 230 3.10 -18.32 -0.32
CA CYS A 230 2.49 -17.47 0.71
C CYS A 230 3.38 -17.37 1.97
N LYS A 231 4.02 -18.48 2.37
CA LYS A 231 4.99 -18.49 3.48
C LYS A 231 6.20 -17.59 3.18
N ARG A 232 6.72 -17.62 1.96
CA ARG A 232 7.81 -16.74 1.51
C ARG A 232 7.42 -15.27 1.58
N VAL A 233 6.21 -14.92 1.13
CA VAL A 233 5.68 -13.56 1.25
C VAL A 233 5.56 -13.14 2.71
N ALA A 234 5.03 -14.01 3.58
CA ALA A 234 4.90 -13.75 5.01
C ALA A 234 6.25 -13.47 5.69
N ARG A 235 7.28 -14.27 5.38
CA ARG A 235 8.65 -14.04 5.89
C ARG A 235 9.20 -12.70 5.43
N TYR A 236 9.05 -12.39 4.13
CA TYR A 236 9.48 -11.11 3.58
C TYR A 236 8.82 -9.92 4.27
N ILE A 237 7.49 -9.94 4.43
CA ILE A 237 6.75 -8.90 5.16
C ILE A 237 7.25 -8.78 6.60
N MET A 238 7.48 -9.90 7.28
CA MET A 238 8.01 -9.92 8.64
C MET A 238 9.38 -9.22 8.75
N ASP A 239 10.26 -9.42 7.78
CA ASP A 239 11.56 -8.75 7.76
C ASP A 239 11.41 -7.24 7.51
N ARG A 240 10.52 -6.83 6.60
CA ARG A 240 10.22 -5.41 6.36
C ARG A 240 9.56 -4.71 7.56
N LEU A 241 8.90 -5.45 8.45
CA LEU A 241 8.37 -4.91 9.71
C LEU A 241 9.46 -4.67 10.77
N LYS A 242 10.60 -5.39 10.71
CA LYS A 242 11.74 -5.17 11.62
C LYS A 242 12.57 -3.95 11.24
N ASP A 243 12.58 -3.59 9.95
CA ASP A 243 13.34 -2.45 9.41
C ASP A 243 12.69 -1.07 9.74
N ARG A 244 11.66 -1.02 10.59
CA ARG A 244 10.94 0.20 10.99
C ARG A 244 11.31 0.62 12.40
#